data_AF-A0A8T4TTL5-F1
#
_entry.id   AF-A0A8T4TTL5-F1
#
_cell.length_a   1.000
_cell.length_b   1.000
_cell.length_c   1.000
_cell.angle_alpha   90.00
_cell.angle_beta   90.00
_cell.angle_gamma   90.00
#
_symmetry.space_group_name_H-M   'P 1'
#
loop_
_entity.id
_entity.type
_entity.pdbx_description
1 polymer ?
#
loop_
_entity_poly.entity_id
_entity_poly.type
_entity_poly.pdbx_seq_one_letter_code
_entity_poly.pdbx_strand_id
1 'polypeptide(L)'
;MKNKRGISPLLAAVLLLALTISMAAVVSNYVIKKTKEFNPEKLTEESIYCESVSLGYMITDPEKLGIYEQGKAGFDHDPITGNPIIVPGVSLFAPITLINRGAFSIHQFIINAPGLESRPSLIYDENLKPSVLKPGKDNKYNINIQINTNNQNPELKIIPVIKDPEKNQSVKCITRQLVLNYKQICLDIKNTANC
;
A
#
# COMPACT_ATOMS: atom_id res chain seq x y z
N MET A 1 -18.87 31.53 -75.43
CA MET A 1 -18.15 31.36 -74.14
C MET A 1 -18.61 30.05 -73.50
N LYS A 2 -17.72 29.07 -73.32
CA LYS A 2 -18.06 27.73 -72.77
C LYS A 2 -18.11 27.80 -71.24
N ASN A 3 -19.29 27.64 -70.65
CA ASN A 3 -19.49 27.55 -69.21
C ASN A 3 -18.85 26.26 -68.66
N LYS A 4 -17.76 26.40 -67.89
CA LYS A 4 -17.20 25.32 -67.07
C LYS A 4 -18.10 25.11 -65.85
N ARG A 5 -19.00 24.14 -65.91
CA ARG A 5 -19.80 23.72 -64.75
C ARG A 5 -18.85 23.07 -63.72
N GLY A 6 -18.72 23.70 -62.55
CA GLY A 6 -17.83 23.26 -61.49
C GLY A 6 -18.28 21.95 -60.86
N ILE A 7 -17.47 20.90 -61.01
CA ILE A 7 -17.61 19.58 -60.35
C ILE A 7 -17.29 19.68 -58.83
N SER A 8 -16.94 20.87 -58.35
CA SER A 8 -16.42 21.19 -57.02
C SER A 8 -17.31 20.81 -55.81
N PRO A 9 -18.65 20.91 -55.83
CA PRO A 9 -19.46 20.71 -54.62
C PRO A 9 -19.55 19.24 -54.19
N LEU A 10 -19.69 18.33 -55.17
CA LEU A 10 -19.92 16.91 -54.90
C LEU A 10 -18.64 16.24 -54.39
N LEU A 11 -17.49 16.63 -54.95
CA LEU A 11 -16.19 16.12 -54.54
C LEU A 11 -15.79 16.62 -53.14
N ALA A 12 -16.12 17.87 -52.79
CA ALA A 12 -15.91 18.41 -51.46
C ALA A 12 -16.77 17.72 -50.39
N ALA A 13 -18.04 17.42 -50.70
CA ALA A 13 -18.93 16.72 -49.79
C ALA A 13 -18.42 15.31 -49.46
N VAL A 14 -17.96 14.56 -50.47
CA VAL A 14 -17.39 13.21 -50.27
C VAL A 14 -16.13 13.26 -49.41
N LEU A 15 -15.24 14.24 -49.63
CA LEU A 15 -14.03 14.42 -48.82
C LEU A 15 -14.34 14.77 -47.35
N LEU A 16 -15.31 15.65 -47.11
CA LEU A 16 -15.74 16.02 -45.75
C LEU A 16 -16.34 14.82 -44.99
N LEU A 17 -17.09 13.98 -45.69
CA LEU A 17 -17.74 12.81 -45.12
C LEU A 17 -16.70 11.72 -44.80
N ALA A 18 -15.71 11.52 -45.67
CA ALA A 18 -14.59 10.63 -45.40
C ALA A 18 -13.75 11.10 -44.19
N LEU A 19 -13.51 12.41 -44.08
CA LEU A 19 -12.71 12.99 -43.00
C LEU A 19 -13.41 12.84 -41.63
N THR A 20 -14.71 13.11 -41.58
CA THR A 20 -15.50 12.95 -40.34
C THR A 20 -15.56 11.49 -39.86
N ILE A 21 -15.74 10.53 -40.77
CA ILE A 21 -15.69 9.10 -40.42
C ILE A 21 -14.30 8.71 -39.90
N SER A 22 -13.23 9.18 -40.55
CA SER A 22 -11.86 8.87 -40.11
C SER A 22 -11.56 9.43 -38.71
N MET A 23 -12.02 10.65 -38.41
CA MET A 23 -11.81 11.29 -37.12
C MET A 23 -12.63 10.61 -36.03
N ALA A 24 -13.88 10.21 -36.32
CA ALA A 24 -14.71 9.43 -35.41
C ALA A 24 -14.07 8.07 -35.06
N ALA A 25 -13.45 7.39 -36.03
CA ALA A 25 -12.73 6.15 -35.80
C ALA A 25 -11.48 6.34 -34.93
N VAL A 26 -10.71 7.40 -35.16
CA VAL A 26 -9.52 7.73 -34.34
C VAL A 26 -9.92 8.07 -32.90
N VAL A 27 -10.96 8.90 -32.71
CA VAL A 27 -11.46 9.26 -31.37
C VAL A 27 -12.02 8.03 -30.65
N SER A 28 -12.78 7.18 -31.34
CA SER A 28 -13.32 5.94 -30.75
C SER A 28 -12.20 4.99 -30.33
N ASN A 29 -11.18 4.80 -31.17
CA ASN A 29 -10.01 3.99 -30.83
C ASN A 29 -9.20 4.58 -29.68
N TYR A 30 -9.07 5.91 -29.61
CA TYR A 30 -8.40 6.59 -28.50
C TYR A 30 -9.17 6.39 -27.18
N VAL A 31 -10.49 6.56 -27.20
CA VAL A 31 -11.37 6.32 -26.04
C VAL A 31 -11.31 4.85 -25.62
N ILE A 32 -11.42 3.90 -26.56
CA ILE A 32 -11.32 2.47 -26.27
C ILE A 32 -9.94 2.11 -25.69
N LYS A 33 -8.85 2.69 -26.22
CA LYS A 33 -7.51 2.46 -25.68
C LYS A 33 -7.39 3.00 -24.25
N LYS A 34 -7.95 4.19 -23.99
CA LYS A 34 -8.00 4.78 -22.65
C LYS A 34 -8.89 4.00 -21.68
N THR A 35 -10.01 3.44 -22.14
CA THR A 35 -10.88 2.62 -21.30
C THR A 35 -10.33 1.20 -21.09
N LYS A 36 -9.55 0.65 -22.02
CA LYS A 36 -8.79 -0.60 -21.81
C LYS A 36 -7.57 -0.43 -20.89
N GLU A 37 -6.97 0.77 -20.87
CA GLU A 37 -5.95 1.14 -19.87
C GLU A 37 -6.57 1.39 -18.48
N PHE A 38 -7.87 1.67 -18.42
CA PHE A 38 -8.63 1.76 -17.19
C PHE A 38 -8.89 0.34 -16.69
N ASN A 39 -8.09 -0.12 -15.74
CA ASN A 39 -8.27 -1.42 -15.11
C ASN A 39 -9.15 -1.25 -13.86
N PRO A 40 -10.47 -1.47 -13.93
CA PRO A 40 -11.36 -1.31 -12.78
C PRO A 40 -11.01 -2.27 -11.64
N GLU A 41 -10.31 -3.38 -11.91
CA GLU A 41 -9.87 -4.33 -10.88
C GLU A 41 -8.85 -3.71 -9.90
N LYS A 42 -8.14 -2.65 -10.32
CA LYS A 42 -7.27 -1.86 -9.42
C LYS A 42 -8.03 -0.81 -8.59
N LEU A 43 -9.27 -0.48 -8.96
CA LEU A 43 -10.14 0.45 -8.22
C LEU A 43 -11.15 -0.28 -7.33
N THR A 44 -11.44 -1.56 -7.59
CA THR A 44 -12.48 -2.32 -6.88
C THR A 44 -12.11 -2.75 -5.47
N GLU A 45 -10.85 -2.66 -5.03
CA GLU A 45 -10.45 -3.05 -3.67
C GLU A 45 -10.37 -1.89 -2.67
N GLU A 46 -10.32 -0.65 -3.13
CA GLU A 46 -10.25 0.52 -2.24
C GLU A 46 -11.61 1.22 -2.15
N SER A 47 -12.22 1.13 -0.98
CA SER A 47 -13.45 1.88 -0.69
C SER A 47 -13.16 3.38 -0.62
N ILE A 48 -14.15 4.22 -0.96
CA ILE A 48 -14.08 5.69 -0.82
C ILE A 48 -13.64 6.11 0.60
N TYR A 49 -13.92 5.28 1.59
CA TYR A 49 -13.54 5.50 2.99
C TYR A 49 -12.02 5.50 3.21
N CYS A 50 -11.25 4.83 2.34
CA CYS A 50 -9.80 4.86 2.40
C CYS A 50 -9.24 6.27 2.19
N GLU A 51 -9.94 7.19 1.53
CA GLU A 51 -9.46 8.57 1.36
C GLU A 51 -9.23 9.29 2.68
N SER A 52 -10.01 8.97 3.72
CA SER A 52 -9.92 9.59 5.05
C SER A 52 -9.12 8.76 6.06
N VAL A 53 -8.44 7.70 5.62
CA VAL A 53 -7.51 6.93 6.45
C VAL A 53 -6.14 7.60 6.41
N SER A 54 -5.55 7.82 7.58
CA SER A 54 -4.20 8.38 7.70
C SER A 54 -3.48 7.69 8.85
N LEU A 55 -2.37 7.04 8.54
CA LEU A 55 -1.52 6.38 9.51
C LEU A 55 -0.24 7.20 9.71
N GLY A 56 0.02 7.58 10.95
CA GLY A 56 1.28 8.16 11.37
C GLY A 56 2.08 7.16 12.21
N TYR A 57 3.34 7.49 12.47
CA TYR A 57 4.16 6.79 13.43
C TYR A 57 4.89 7.76 14.34
N MET A 58 5.33 7.24 15.48
CA MET A 58 6.30 7.87 16.35
C MET A 58 7.22 6.82 16.96
N ILE A 59 8.38 7.28 17.37
CA ILE A 59 9.41 6.47 18.03
C ILE A 59 9.32 6.83 19.51
N THR A 60 8.70 5.96 20.30
CA THR A 60 8.37 6.25 21.69
C THR A 60 9.56 6.06 22.62
N ASP A 61 10.46 5.13 22.29
CA ASP A 61 11.62 4.81 23.11
C ASP A 61 12.83 4.58 22.18
N PRO A 62 13.61 5.63 21.86
CA PRO A 62 14.76 5.52 20.96
C PRO A 62 15.88 4.65 21.54
N GLU A 63 15.95 4.47 22.87
CA GLU A 63 16.94 3.59 23.52
C GLU A 63 16.59 2.10 23.33
N LYS A 64 15.29 1.79 23.22
CA LYS A 64 14.79 0.46 22.84
C LYS A 64 14.60 0.28 21.34
N LEU A 65 14.87 1.31 20.54
CA LEU A 65 14.86 1.18 19.09
C LEU A 65 16.21 0.63 18.63
N GLY A 66 16.16 -0.56 18.04
CA GLY A 66 17.32 -1.26 17.53
C GLY A 66 16.91 -2.42 16.65
N ILE A 67 17.87 -2.93 15.90
CA ILE A 67 17.75 -4.19 15.18
C ILE A 67 18.35 -5.24 16.12
N TYR A 68 17.47 -5.96 16.82
CA TYR A 68 17.92 -7.03 17.70
C TYR A 68 18.00 -8.31 16.88
N GLU A 69 19.21 -8.87 16.78
CA GLU A 69 19.38 -10.29 16.51
C GLU A 69 18.81 -11.06 17.69
N GLN A 70 17.49 -11.25 17.70
CA GLN A 70 16.96 -12.32 18.51
C GLN A 70 17.44 -13.60 17.85
N GLY A 71 18.11 -14.49 18.60
CA GLY A 71 18.31 -15.90 18.20
C GLY A 71 16.99 -16.69 18.07
N LYS A 72 15.91 -16.00 17.73
CA LYS A 72 14.48 -16.32 17.77
C LYS A 72 13.65 -15.44 16.81
N ALA A 73 14.27 -14.60 15.96
CA ALA A 73 13.56 -13.85 14.92
C ALA A 73 13.58 -14.66 13.62
N GLY A 74 12.44 -15.28 13.31
CA GLY A 74 12.32 -16.29 12.26
C GLY A 74 12.26 -17.68 12.89
N PHE A 75 11.21 -17.94 13.67
CA PHE A 75 10.78 -19.32 13.86
C PHE A 75 10.06 -19.70 12.56
N ASP A 76 10.80 -20.27 11.63
CA ASP A 76 10.19 -21.18 10.68
C ASP A 76 10.25 -22.58 11.30
N HIS A 77 9.23 -23.40 11.07
CA HIS A 77 9.28 -24.78 11.50
C HIS A 77 9.88 -25.59 10.35
N ASP A 78 10.89 -26.42 10.66
CA ASP A 78 11.33 -27.43 9.73
C ASP A 78 10.09 -28.27 9.30
N PRO A 79 9.72 -28.30 8.01
CA PRO A 79 8.54 -29.02 7.57
C PRO A 79 8.68 -30.55 7.76
N ILE A 80 9.89 -31.05 8.00
CA ILE A 80 10.21 -32.46 8.21
C ILE A 80 10.30 -32.78 9.70
N THR A 81 10.96 -31.93 10.50
CA THR A 81 11.20 -32.24 11.92
C THR A 81 10.30 -31.48 12.90
N GLY A 82 9.57 -30.46 12.44
CA GLY A 82 8.74 -29.57 13.27
C GLY A 82 9.55 -28.69 14.22
N ASN A 83 10.88 -28.80 14.21
CA ASN A 83 11.75 -28.05 15.09
C ASN A 83 11.90 -26.61 14.61
N PRO A 84 12.13 -25.67 15.54
CA PRO A 84 12.39 -24.29 15.20
C PRO A 84 13.73 -24.15 14.47
N ILE A 85 13.70 -23.63 13.23
CA ILE A 85 14.90 -23.25 12.49
C ILE A 85 15.14 -21.77 12.74
N ILE A 86 16.39 -21.38 13.03
CA ILE A 86 16.79 -19.96 13.03
C ILE A 86 17.06 -19.56 11.57
N VAL A 87 16.25 -18.68 11.00
CA VAL A 87 16.51 -18.14 9.65
C VAL A 87 17.59 -17.05 9.75
N PRO A 88 18.81 -17.28 9.19
CA PRO A 88 19.86 -16.28 9.24
C PRO A 88 19.46 -15.02 8.46
N GLY A 89 19.76 -13.84 9.01
CA GLY A 89 19.47 -12.54 8.40
C GLY A 89 18.07 -11.97 8.69
N VAL A 90 17.26 -12.62 9.53
CA VAL A 90 16.01 -12.05 10.03
C VAL A 90 16.24 -11.42 11.40
N SER A 91 15.88 -10.16 11.55
CA SER A 91 16.06 -9.40 12.78
C SER A 91 14.76 -8.71 13.19
N LEU A 92 14.63 -8.40 14.49
CA LEU A 92 13.48 -7.69 15.01
C LEU A 92 13.75 -6.19 15.01
N PHE A 93 12.96 -5.44 14.24
CA PHE A 93 12.86 -4.00 14.31
C PHE A 93 11.86 -3.62 15.42
N ALA A 94 12.43 -3.17 16.54
CA ALA A 94 11.76 -2.90 17.80
C ALA A 94 11.10 -1.51 17.83
N PRO A 95 10.31 -1.19 18.87
CA PRO A 95 8.90 -0.90 18.64
C PRO A 95 8.67 0.45 17.99
N ILE A 96 7.86 0.42 16.92
CA ILE A 96 7.27 1.62 16.33
C ILE A 96 5.87 1.77 16.91
N THR A 97 5.54 2.99 17.33
CA THR A 97 4.18 3.30 17.75
C THR A 97 3.41 3.87 16.57
N LEU A 98 2.38 3.15 16.14
CA LEU A 98 1.43 3.60 15.13
C LEU A 98 0.37 4.50 15.75
N ILE A 99 -0.03 5.53 15.00
CA ILE A 99 -1.03 6.52 15.41
C ILE A 99 -2.05 6.66 14.27
N ASN A 100 -3.33 6.48 14.58
CA ASN A 100 -4.39 6.72 13.61
C ASN A 100 -4.76 8.21 13.58
N ARG A 101 -4.33 8.90 12.52
CA ARG A 101 -4.65 10.31 12.26
C ARG A 101 -5.85 10.50 11.34
N GLY A 102 -6.45 9.40 10.88
CA GLY A 102 -7.62 9.41 10.00
C GLY A 102 -8.94 9.52 10.76
N ALA A 103 -10.03 9.41 10.02
CA ALA A 103 -11.39 9.47 10.55
C ALA A 103 -11.99 8.08 10.87
N PHE A 104 -11.38 6.99 10.39
CA PHE A 104 -11.90 5.63 10.53
C PHE A 104 -11.05 4.79 11.47
N SER A 105 -11.69 3.91 12.26
CA SER A 105 -11.00 2.92 13.07
C SER A 105 -10.26 1.91 12.19
N ILE A 106 -9.00 1.64 12.51
CA ILE A 106 -8.22 0.61 11.84
C ILE A 106 -8.37 -0.68 12.64
N HIS A 107 -8.77 -1.75 11.97
CA HIS A 107 -9.04 -3.05 12.60
C HIS A 107 -7.83 -3.99 12.55
N GLN A 108 -6.99 -3.81 11.54
CA GLN A 108 -5.86 -4.67 11.27
C GLN A 108 -4.83 -3.91 10.42
N PHE A 109 -3.58 -4.34 10.49
CA PHE A 109 -2.54 -3.92 9.56
C PHE A 109 -2.10 -5.07 8.66
N ILE A 110 -1.69 -4.76 7.45
CA ILE A 110 -0.92 -5.69 6.61
C ILE A 110 0.50 -5.14 6.56
N ILE A 111 1.46 -5.95 7.02
CA ILE A 111 2.85 -5.57 7.13
C ILE A 111 3.61 -6.26 6.00
N ASN A 112 4.16 -5.45 5.10
CA ASN A 112 5.06 -5.89 4.03
C ASN A 112 6.47 -5.47 4.41
N ALA A 113 7.22 -6.41 5.01
CA ALA A 113 8.59 -6.21 5.41
C ALA A 113 9.56 -6.77 4.35
N PRO A 114 10.73 -6.14 4.13
CA PRO A 114 11.70 -6.64 3.17
C PRO A 114 12.15 -8.07 3.46
N GLY A 115 12.14 -8.91 2.42
CA GLY A 115 12.58 -10.31 2.47
C GLY A 115 11.73 -11.22 3.35
N LEU A 116 10.50 -10.80 3.68
CA LEU A 116 9.50 -11.59 4.38
C LEU A 116 8.16 -11.53 3.63
N GLU A 117 7.33 -12.53 3.83
CA GLU A 117 5.98 -12.55 3.27
C GLU A 117 5.08 -11.48 3.90
N SER A 118 4.12 -10.99 3.11
CA SER A 118 3.09 -10.08 3.58
C SER A 118 2.27 -10.74 4.67
N ARG A 119 2.20 -10.12 5.85
CA ARG A 119 1.50 -10.72 7.00
C ARG A 119 0.44 -9.82 7.60
N PRO A 120 -0.72 -10.38 7.96
CA PRO A 120 -1.70 -9.68 8.77
C PRO A 120 -1.19 -9.48 10.20
N SER A 121 -1.42 -8.31 10.77
CA SER A 121 -1.17 -7.99 12.17
C SER A 121 -2.45 -7.48 12.80
N LEU A 122 -3.00 -8.28 13.72
CA LEU A 122 -4.20 -7.95 14.48
C LEU A 122 -3.86 -6.98 15.61
N ILE A 123 -4.82 -6.12 15.92
CA ILE A 123 -4.70 -5.15 17.01
C ILE A 123 -5.28 -5.78 18.27
N TYR A 124 -4.53 -5.70 19.36
CA TYR A 124 -4.94 -6.22 20.66
C TYR A 124 -4.90 -5.10 21.70
N ASP A 125 -5.82 -5.15 22.66
CA ASP A 125 -5.76 -4.30 23.85
C ASP A 125 -4.74 -4.83 24.89
N GLU A 126 -4.62 -4.14 26.01
CA GLU A 126 -3.73 -4.52 27.12
C GLU A 126 -4.06 -5.90 27.73
N ASN A 127 -5.28 -6.40 27.50
CA ASN A 127 -5.75 -7.70 27.96
C ASN A 127 -5.67 -8.78 26.87
N LEU A 128 -4.94 -8.52 25.77
CA LEU A 128 -4.79 -9.41 24.62
C LEU A 128 -6.12 -9.74 23.90
N LYS A 129 -7.14 -8.89 24.03
CA LYS A 129 -8.40 -9.05 23.32
C LYS A 129 -8.35 -8.33 21.98
N PRO A 130 -8.96 -8.89 20.91
CA PRO A 130 -9.07 -8.21 19.62
C PRO A 130 -9.67 -6.82 19.80
N SER A 131 -8.99 -5.82 19.25
CA SER A 131 -9.32 -4.41 19.41
C SER A 131 -9.15 -3.66 18.10
N VAL A 132 -9.35 -2.35 18.13
CA VAL A 132 -9.23 -1.46 16.98
C VAL A 132 -8.43 -0.23 17.37
N LEU A 133 -7.63 0.27 16.44
CA LEU A 133 -6.96 1.56 16.59
C LEU A 133 -7.94 2.66 16.20
N LYS A 134 -8.60 3.23 17.21
CA LYS A 134 -9.57 4.31 17.04
C LYS A 134 -8.92 5.58 16.45
N PRO A 135 -9.68 6.41 15.73
CA PRO A 135 -9.23 7.74 15.30
C PRO A 135 -8.70 8.60 16.46
N GLY A 136 -7.69 9.42 16.20
CA GLY A 136 -7.20 10.44 17.14
C GLY A 136 -5.79 10.16 17.68
N LYS A 137 -5.13 11.23 18.13
CA LYS A 137 -3.70 11.22 18.52
C LYS A 137 -3.40 10.42 19.78
N ASP A 138 -4.39 10.22 20.64
CA ASP A 138 -4.23 9.51 21.92
C ASP A 138 -4.30 7.99 21.75
N ASN A 139 -4.82 7.51 20.62
CA ASN A 139 -4.91 6.10 20.32
C ASN A 139 -3.61 5.65 19.62
N LYS A 140 -2.80 4.91 20.37
CA LYS A 140 -1.47 4.45 19.98
C LYS A 140 -1.41 2.93 19.99
N TYR A 141 -0.67 2.36 19.05
CA TYR A 141 -0.45 0.92 18.99
C TYR A 141 1.01 0.59 18.70
N ASN A 142 1.63 -0.17 19.60
CA ASN A 142 3.04 -0.55 19.45
C ASN A 142 3.14 -1.84 18.65
N ILE A 143 4.00 -1.83 17.63
CA ILE A 143 4.27 -3.01 16.82
C ILE A 143 5.76 -3.31 16.81
N ASN A 144 6.06 -4.61 16.83
CA ASN A 144 7.40 -5.14 16.56
C ASN A 144 7.37 -5.82 15.19
N ILE A 145 8.36 -5.54 14.36
CA ILE A 145 8.36 -5.94 12.96
C ILE A 145 9.60 -6.75 12.70
N GLN A 146 9.44 -7.96 12.16
CA GLN A 146 10.58 -8.71 11.68
C GLN A 146 10.96 -8.16 10.32
N ILE A 147 12.26 -8.05 10.05
CA ILE A 147 12.82 -7.60 8.78
C ILE A 147 13.95 -8.54 8.38
N ASN A 148 14.13 -8.76 7.08
CA ASN A 148 15.33 -9.41 6.58
C ASN A 148 16.39 -8.34 6.29
N THR A 149 17.44 -8.28 7.10
CA THR A 149 18.52 -7.28 7.01
C THR A 149 19.44 -7.50 5.81
N ASN A 150 19.47 -8.72 5.27
CA ASN A 150 20.22 -9.04 4.04
C ASN A 150 19.53 -8.49 2.79
N ASN A 151 18.28 -8.05 2.88
CA ASN A 151 17.58 -7.45 1.75
C ASN A 151 18.10 -6.04 1.48
N GLN A 152 18.36 -5.73 0.20
CA GLN A 152 18.80 -4.41 -0.22
C GLN A 152 17.72 -3.35 -0.06
N ASN A 153 16.43 -3.72 -0.18
CA ASN A 153 15.32 -2.80 -0.02
C ASN A 153 15.06 -2.50 1.47
N PRO A 154 15.19 -1.25 1.93
CA PRO A 154 14.92 -0.89 3.33
C PRO A 154 13.46 -0.48 3.58
N GLU A 155 12.59 -0.55 2.58
CA GLU A 155 11.20 -0.09 2.69
C GLU A 155 10.31 -1.11 3.39
N LEU A 156 9.81 -0.72 4.55
CA LEU A 156 8.72 -1.36 5.25
C LEU A 156 7.41 -0.66 4.87
N LYS A 157 6.40 -1.42 4.44
CA LYS A 157 5.07 -0.87 4.11
C LYS A 157 4.02 -1.43 5.07
N ILE A 158 3.24 -0.53 5.66
CA ILE A 158 2.16 -0.87 6.58
C ILE A 158 0.86 -0.38 5.97
N ILE A 159 0.00 -1.31 5.56
CA ILE A 159 -1.28 -1.01 4.94
C ILE A 159 -2.37 -1.11 6.01
N PRO A 160 -3.10 -0.03 6.30
CA PRO A 160 -4.22 -0.09 7.23
C PRO A 160 -5.42 -0.80 6.59
N VAL A 161 -6.11 -1.61 7.40
CA VAL A 161 -7.35 -2.29 7.03
C VAL A 161 -8.48 -1.75 7.90
N ILE A 162 -9.49 -1.17 7.25
CA ILE A 162 -10.69 -0.65 7.90
C ILE A 162 -11.88 -1.56 7.62
N LYS A 163 -12.98 -1.32 8.32
CA LYS A 163 -14.27 -1.94 8.01
C LYS A 163 -15.14 -0.96 7.24
N ASP A 164 -15.65 -1.38 6.09
CA ASP A 164 -16.63 -0.62 5.34
C ASP A 164 -17.93 -0.49 6.18
N PRO A 165 -18.37 0.73 6.51
CA PRO A 165 -19.55 0.95 7.35
C PRO A 165 -20.86 0.51 6.69
N GLU A 166 -20.93 0.47 5.35
CA GLU A 166 -22.14 0.07 4.62
C GLU A 166 -22.17 -1.42 4.37
N LYS A 167 -21.04 -2.00 3.96
CA LYS A 167 -20.95 -3.42 3.55
C LYS A 167 -20.52 -4.35 4.67
N ASN A 168 -20.08 -3.80 5.81
CA ASN A 168 -19.56 -4.57 6.94
C ASN A 168 -18.38 -5.49 6.57
N GLN A 169 -17.65 -5.15 5.50
CA GLN A 169 -16.53 -5.92 4.96
C GLN A 169 -15.20 -5.24 5.25
N SER A 170 -14.12 -6.02 5.34
CA SER A 170 -12.77 -5.48 5.52
C SER A 170 -12.23 -4.93 4.19
N VAL A 171 -11.68 -3.72 4.24
CA VAL A 171 -11.14 -3.00 3.07
C VAL A 171 -9.69 -2.66 3.35
N LYS A 172 -8.79 -2.98 2.40
CA LYS A 172 -7.37 -2.65 2.47
C LYS A 172 -7.13 -1.28 1.82
N CYS A 173 -6.52 -0.36 2.55
CA CYS A 173 -6.25 0.99 2.03
C CYS A 173 -4.79 1.12 1.56
N ILE A 174 -4.47 0.54 0.41
CA ILE A 174 -3.12 0.44 -0.17
C ILE A 174 -2.55 1.83 -0.51
N THR A 175 -3.37 2.75 -1.02
CA THR A 175 -2.99 4.14 -1.32
C THR A 175 -2.69 4.99 -0.08
N ARG A 176 -3.12 4.55 1.10
CA ARG A 176 -2.84 5.17 2.40
C ARG A 176 -1.82 4.39 3.23
N GLN A 177 -1.04 3.54 2.59
CA GLN A 177 0.02 2.82 3.28
C GLN A 177 1.05 3.79 3.89
N LEU A 178 1.53 3.43 5.07
CA LEU A 178 2.69 4.07 5.68
C LEU A 178 3.95 3.37 5.16
N VAL A 179 4.82 4.13 4.50
CA VAL A 179 6.13 3.64 4.02
C VAL A 179 7.21 4.17 4.94
N LEU A 180 7.97 3.25 5.55
CA LEU A 180 9.06 3.54 6.47
C LEU A 180 10.36 3.01 5.87
N ASN A 181 11.42 3.81 5.91
CA ASN A 181 12.76 3.33 5.60
C ASN A 181 13.46 3.02 6.92
N TYR A 182 13.55 1.73 7.27
CA TYR A 182 14.09 1.34 8.59
C TYR A 182 15.58 1.71 8.74
N LYS A 183 16.36 1.71 7.65
CA LYS A 183 17.77 2.14 7.67
C LYS A 183 17.88 3.63 7.97
N GLN A 184 17.05 4.46 7.32
CA GLN A 184 17.03 5.90 7.58
C GLN A 184 16.59 6.20 9.00
N ILE A 185 15.54 5.53 9.49
CA ILE A 185 15.06 5.69 10.88
C ILE A 185 16.19 5.35 11.87
N CYS A 186 16.91 4.25 11.64
CA CYS A 186 18.10 3.89 12.42
C CYS A 186 19.17 4.99 12.39
N LEU A 187 19.49 5.53 11.21
CA LEU A 187 20.50 6.59 11.05
C LEU A 187 20.12 7.90 11.71
N ASP A 188 18.84 8.27 11.69
CA ASP A 188 18.35 9.54 12.24
C ASP A 188 18.43 9.60 13.77
N ILE A 189 18.47 8.45 14.43
CA ILE A 189 18.47 8.34 15.90
C ILE A 189 19.88 8.33 16.48
N LYS A 190 20.88 7.97 15.66
CA LYS A 190 22.33 8.27 15.77
C LYS A 190 23.03 8.09 17.13
N ASN A 191 22.45 7.37 18.09
CA ASN A 191 23.06 7.14 19.42
C ASN A 191 22.92 5.72 19.98
N THR A 192 22.40 4.74 19.23
CA THR A 192 22.34 3.35 19.68
C THR A 192 23.17 2.45 18.76
N ALA A 193 24.20 1.82 19.32
CA ALA A 193 25.21 1.01 18.64
C ALA A 193 24.69 -0.29 17.97
N ASN A 194 23.38 -0.44 17.79
CA ASN A 194 22.72 -1.70 17.39
C ASN A 194 21.74 -1.50 16.20
N CYS A 195 22.09 -0.59 15.31
CA CYS A 195 21.66 -0.57 13.91
C CYS A 195 22.95 -0.65 13.05
#